data_AF-A0A948VTX0-F1
#
_entry.id   AF-A0A948VTX0-F1
#
_cell.length_a   1.000
_cell.length_b   1.000
_cell.length_c   1.000
_cell.angle_alpha   90.00
_cell.angle_beta   90.00
_cell.angle_gamma   90.00
#
_symmetry.space_group_name_H-M   'P 1'
#
loop_
_entity.id
_entity.type
_entity.pdbx_description
1 polymer ?
#
loop_
_entity_poly.entity_id
_entity_poly.type
_entity_poly.pdbx_seq_one_letter_code
_entity_poly.pdbx_strand_id
1 'polypeptide(L)' 'LEDRLIKIWAKDLSKKNIIKILNKKPLTASAEELKINPRSRSAKLRVIERI' A
#
# COMPACT_ATOMS: atom_id res chain seq x y z
N LEU A 1 -5.29 -8.35 -8.34
CA LEU A 1 -5.87 -7.12 -8.93
C LEU A 1 -5.97 -5.99 -7.90
N GLU A 2 -6.02 -6.35 -6.62
CA GLU A 2 -6.34 -5.46 -5.50
C GLU A 2 -5.40 -4.27 -5.33
N ASP A 3 -4.08 -4.45 -5.50
CA ASP A 3 -3.10 -3.34 -5.37
C ASP A 3 -3.40 -2.17 -6.33
N ARG A 4 -3.87 -2.48 -7.54
CA ARG A 4 -4.22 -1.44 -8.53
C ARG A 4 -5.49 -0.70 -8.11
N LEU A 5 -6.50 -1.40 -7.59
CA LEU A 5 -7.75 -0.80 -7.11
C LEU A 5 -7.50 0.13 -5.91
N ILE A 6 -6.70 -0.33 -4.94
CA ILE A 6 -6.35 0.47 -3.76
C ILE A 6 -5.59 1.74 -4.17
N LYS A 7 -4.66 1.64 -5.13
CA LYS A 7 -3.94 2.81 -5.65
C LYS A 7 -4.88 3.83 -6.30
N ILE A 8 -5.84 3.38 -7.11
CA ILE A 8 -6.80 4.26 -7.78
C ILE A 8 -7.72 4.92 -6.76
N TRP A 9 -8.29 4.14 -5.85
CA TRP A 9 -9.18 4.62 -4.80
C TRP A 9 -8.50 5.64 -3.87
N ALA A 10 -7.29 5.33 -3.39
CA ALA A 10 -6.55 6.25 -2.54
C ALA A 10 -6.18 7.55 -3.27
N LYS A 11 -5.88 7.48 -4.57
CA LYS A 11 -5.59 8.68 -5.39
C LYS A 11 -6.84 9.54 -5.59
N ASP A 12 -8.01 8.94 -5.76
CA ASP A 12 -9.29 9.65 -5.86
C ASP A 12 -9.65 10.38 -4.56
N LEU A 13 -9.54 9.69 -3.42
CA LEU A 13 -9.79 10.29 -2.11
C LEU A 13 -8.78 11.38 -1.74
N SER A 14 -7.52 11.21 -2.13
CA SER A 14 -6.50 12.23 -1.92
C SER A 14 -6.76 13.47 -2.77
N LYS A 15 -7.25 13.32 -4.01
CA LYS A 15 -7.72 14.47 -4.82
C LYS A 15 -8.89 15.21 -4.16
N LYS A 16 -9.75 14.49 -3.45
CA LYS A 16 -10.87 15.05 -2.68
C LYS A 16 -10.45 15.66 -1.33
N ASN A 17 -9.15 15.69 -1.01
CA ASN A 17 -8.61 16.16 0.29
C ASN A 17 -9.18 15.42 1.52
N ILE A 18 -9.68 14.20 1.34
CA ILE A 18 -10.24 13.38 2.45
C ILE A 18 -9.14 12.59 3.16
N ILE A 19 -8.10 12.21 2.41
CA ILE A 19 -6.96 11.44 2.92
C ILE A 19 -5.63 12.00 2.41
N LYS A 20 -4.58 11.79 3.19
CA LYS A 20 -3.19 12.06 2.82
C LYS A 20 -2.46 10.74 2.62
N ILE A 21 -1.83 10.59 1.45
CA ILE A 21 -1.01 9.41 1.15
C ILE A 21 0.38 9.64 1.75
N LEU A 22 0.75 8.84 2.75
CA LEU A 22 2.03 8.93 3.43
C LEU A 22 3.15 8.28 2.62
N ASN A 23 2.90 7.12 2.01
CA ASN A 23 3.90 6.40 1.22
C ASN A 23 3.60 6.43 -0.30
N LYS A 24 4.51 7.04 -1.08
CA LYS A 24 4.38 7.10 -2.55
C LYS A 24 4.50 5.72 -3.22
N LYS A 25 5.34 4.85 -2.66
CA LYS A 25 5.55 3.45 -3.10
C LYS A 25 5.03 2.50 -2.02
N PRO A 26 4.40 1.36 -2.38
CA PRO A 26 4.01 0.36 -1.40
C PRO A 26 5.25 -0.21 -0.71
N LEU A 27 5.15 -0.46 0.59
CA LEU A 27 6.19 -1.20 1.32
C LEU A 27 6.01 -2.69 1.04
N THR A 28 7.09 -3.35 0.68
CA THR A 28 7.14 -4.79 0.38
C THR A 28 7.85 -5.54 1.50
N ALA A 29 7.54 -6.83 1.67
CA ALA A 29 8.21 -7.67 2.65
C ALA A 29 9.73 -7.73 2.41
N SER A 30 10.52 -7.73 3.50
CA SER A 30 11.97 -7.84 3.46
C SER A 30 12.43 -9.26 3.11
N ALA A 31 13.66 -9.41 2.62
CA ALA A 31 14.22 -10.69 2.20
C ALA A 31 14.22 -11.76 3.31
N GLU A 32 14.46 -11.36 4.56
CA GLU A 32 14.40 -12.22 5.74
C GLU A 32 12.98 -12.75 5.99
N GLU A 33 11.99 -11.87 5.88
CA GLU A 33 10.57 -12.20 6.07
C GLU A 33 10.06 -13.11 4.96
N LEU A 34 10.55 -12.95 3.72
CA LEU A 34 10.24 -13.86 2.61
C LEU A 34 10.81 -15.26 2.80
N LYS A 35 11.94 -15.38 3.50
CA LYS A 35 12.57 -16.67 3.82
C LYS A 35 11.81 -17.42 4.91
N ILE A 36 11.27 -16.69 5.89
CA ILE A 36 10.48 -17.25 7.00
C ILE A 36 9.02 -17.48 6.56
N ASN A 37 8.47 -16.59 5.74
CA ASN A 37 7.09 -16.61 5.25
C ASN A 37 7.02 -16.31 3.73
N PRO A 38 7.13 -17.34 2.87
CA PRO A 38 7.10 -17.16 1.42
C PRO A 38 5.74 -16.65 0.89
N ARG A 39 4.66 -16.74 1.67
CA ARG A 39 3.34 -16.18 1.30
C ARG A 39 3.34 -14.64 1.32
N SER A 40 4.25 -14.02 2.09
CA SER A 40 4.40 -12.55 2.14
C SER A 40 4.96 -11.95 0.84
N ARG A 41 5.42 -12.77 -0.12
CA ARG A 41 5.97 -12.29 -1.41
C ARG A 41 5.05 -11.36 -2.20
N SER A 42 3.74 -11.48 -1.99
CA SER A 42 2.74 -10.67 -2.68
C SER A 42 2.18 -9.54 -1.82
N ALA A 43 2.60 -9.42 -0.56
CA ALA A 43 2.13 -8.41 0.37
C ALA A 43 2.69 -7.03 -0.01
N LYS A 44 1.80 -6.04 -0.08
CA LYS A 44 2.12 -4.64 -0.39
C LYS A 44 1.37 -3.76 0.59
N LEU A 45 2.08 -3.06 1.45
CA LEU A 45 1.50 -2.16 2.44
C LEU A 45 1.41 -0.73 1.89
N ARG A 46 0.21 -0.16 1.91
CA ARG A 46 -0.06 1.24 1.57
C ARG A 46 -0.66 1.92 2.79
N VAL A 47 -0.07 3.03 3.21
CA VAL A 47 -0.45 3.78 4.41
C VAL A 47 -1.09 5.10 3.99
N ILE A 48 -2.29 5.33 4.48
CA ILE A 48 -3.05 6.56 4.27
C ILE A 48 -3.44 7.11 5.64
N GLU A 49 -3.41 8.43 5.75
CA GLU A 49 -3.87 9.16 6.92
C GLU A 49 -5.16 9.88 6.57
N ARG A 50 -6.18 9.82 7.44
CA ARG A 50 -7.40 10.59 7.28
C ARG A 50 -7.16 12.00 7.81
N ILE A 51 -7.55 12.99 7.03
CA ILE A 51 -7.50 14.41 7.40
C ILE A 51 -8.77 14.77 8.19
#